data_AF-A0A968Y3M6-F1
#
_entry.id   AF-A0A968Y3M6-F1
#
_cell.length_a   1.000
_cell.length_b   1.000
_cell.length_c   1.000
_cell.angle_alpha   90.00
_cell.angle_beta   90.00
_cell.angle_gamma   90.00
#
_symmetry.space_group_name_H-M   'P 1'
#
loop_
_entity.id
_entity.type
_entity.pdbx_description
1 polymer ?
#
loop_
_entity_poly.entity_id
_entity_poly.type
_entity_poly.pdbx_seq_one_letter_code
_entity_poly.pdbx_strand_id
1 'polypeptide(L)'
;MITLSRLQHPLPSGRKNSLLQWQIFGASAFLVSIPVFVQAPLVRLYPEISLLSTIVWLAVSLILIFSQKTQVWGDLLLGFTGSWLAGSIYWGWMRWEPIWHLPVESIGLPFAVWCLHKSWGKVGSYFYLGSLFGTAITDLYFYLTGLMPYWRQVMRAEPELAMPIFQSAIGQIETSWGIVSAVV
;
A
#
# COMPACT_ATOMS: atom_id res chain seq x y z
N MET A 1 31.69 14.28 18.80
CA MET A 1 30.92 14.11 20.06
C MET A 1 29.44 13.95 19.73
N ILE A 2 29.03 12.76 19.26
CA ILE A 2 27.66 12.22 19.30
C ILE A 2 27.86 10.72 19.53
N THR A 3 27.67 10.28 20.78
CA THR A 3 28.05 8.95 21.22
C THR A 3 26.99 7.93 20.77
N LEU A 4 27.43 6.86 20.09
CA LEU A 4 26.65 5.70 19.63
C LEU A 4 26.00 4.87 20.77
N SER A 5 26.07 5.34 22.01
CA SER A 5 25.55 4.68 23.20
C SER A 5 24.03 4.84 23.42
N ARG A 6 23.32 5.57 22.55
CA ARG A 6 21.86 5.81 22.67
C ARG A 6 20.96 4.66 22.17
N LEU A 7 21.52 3.53 21.75
CA LEU A 7 20.78 2.43 21.12
C LEU A 7 20.41 1.26 22.07
N GLN A 8 20.70 1.35 23.36
CA GLN A 8 20.31 0.31 24.32
C GLN A 8 19.32 0.88 25.34
N HIS A 9 18.02 0.75 25.04
CA HIS A 9 16.96 0.92 26.02
C HIS A 9 16.57 -0.46 26.60
N PRO A 10 16.49 -0.60 27.93
CA PRO A 10 15.93 -1.81 28.55
C PRO A 10 14.45 -1.93 28.19
N LEU A 11 14.02 -3.15 27.85
CA LEU A 11 12.65 -3.46 27.47
C LEU A 11 11.67 -3.09 28.60
N PRO A 12 10.68 -2.20 28.37
CA PRO A 12 9.64 -1.94 29.35
C PRO A 12 8.69 -3.15 29.45
N SER A 13 8.15 -3.34 30.65
CA SER A 13 7.31 -4.46 31.09
C SER A 13 6.13 -4.81 30.17
N GLY A 14 5.90 -6.12 30.02
CA GLY A 14 5.16 -6.78 28.93
C GLY A 14 3.67 -6.45 28.71
N ARG A 15 3.05 -5.53 29.46
CA ARG A 15 1.62 -5.16 29.26
C ARG A 15 1.44 -3.91 28.38
N LYS A 16 2.34 -2.92 28.47
CA LYS A 16 2.28 -1.69 27.65
C LYS A 16 2.65 -1.96 26.18
N ASN A 17 3.54 -2.92 25.93
CA ASN A 17 3.92 -3.30 24.57
C ASN A 17 2.78 -3.96 23.79
N SER A 18 1.93 -4.76 24.44
CA SER A 18 0.81 -5.43 23.78
C SER A 18 -0.25 -4.45 23.26
N LEU A 19 -0.63 -3.44 24.05
CA LEU A 19 -1.61 -2.44 23.61
C LEU A 19 -1.09 -1.61 22.43
N LEU A 20 0.16 -1.16 22.48
CA LEU A 20 0.77 -0.42 21.38
C LEU A 20 0.86 -1.27 20.11
N GLN A 21 1.20 -2.56 20.23
CA GLN A 21 1.21 -3.49 19.08
C GLN A 21 -0.18 -3.63 18.45
N TRP A 22 -1.23 -3.80 19.25
CA TRP A 22 -2.61 -3.83 18.76
C TRP A 22 -3.03 -2.51 18.11
N GLN A 23 -2.59 -1.38 18.65
CA GLN A 23 -2.82 -0.07 18.03
C GLN A 23 -2.10 0.08 16.69
N ILE A 24 -0.84 -0.34 16.58
CA ILE A 24 -0.08 -0.34 15.33
C ILE A 24 -0.73 -1.28 14.31
N PHE A 25 -1.14 -2.47 14.74
CA PHE A 25 -1.86 -3.42 13.90
C PHE A 25 -3.17 -2.82 13.37
N GLY A 26 -4.00 -2.26 14.25
CA GLY A 26 -5.25 -1.62 13.88
C GLY A 26 -5.05 -0.43 12.94
N ALA A 27 -4.05 0.41 13.21
CA ALA A 27 -3.69 1.52 12.34
C ALA A 27 -3.16 1.06 10.98
N SER A 28 -2.38 -0.02 10.95
CA SER A 28 -1.90 -0.63 9.69
C SER A 28 -3.08 -1.16 8.87
N ALA A 29 -3.98 -1.92 9.50
CA ALA A 29 -5.20 -2.42 8.86
C ALA A 29 -6.09 -1.28 8.33
N PHE A 30 -6.22 -0.20 9.11
CA PHE A 30 -6.92 1.01 8.67
C PHE A 30 -6.23 1.64 7.45
N LEU A 31 -4.93 1.91 7.53
CA LEU A 31 -4.16 2.61 6.49
C LEU A 31 -4.11 1.85 5.16
N VAL A 32 -4.12 0.51 5.19
CA VAL A 32 -4.17 -0.28 3.95
C VAL A 32 -5.58 -0.38 3.36
N SER A 33 -6.64 -0.29 4.19
CA SER A 33 -8.01 -0.61 3.74
C SER A 33 -8.89 0.61 3.48
N ILE A 34 -8.81 1.65 4.31
CA ILE A 34 -9.78 2.76 4.29
C ILE A 34 -9.35 3.92 3.35
N PRO A 35 -8.08 4.37 3.35
CA PRO A 35 -7.65 5.47 2.50
C PRO A 35 -7.90 5.25 1.00
N VAL A 36 -7.98 4.00 0.54
CA VAL A 36 -8.29 3.67 -0.86
C VAL A 36 -9.63 4.25 -1.32
N PHE A 37 -10.63 4.36 -0.43
CA PHE A 37 -11.93 4.95 -0.76
C PHE A 37 -11.85 6.46 -1.00
N VAL A 38 -10.81 7.12 -0.51
CA VAL A 38 -10.51 8.53 -0.79
C VAL A 38 -9.58 8.64 -2.00
N GLN A 39 -8.54 7.80 -2.07
CA GLN A 39 -7.54 7.86 -3.12
C GLN A 39 -8.11 7.48 -4.48
N ALA A 40 -8.95 6.44 -4.56
CA ALA A 40 -9.53 5.94 -5.82
C ALA A 40 -10.39 6.96 -6.57
N PRO A 41 -11.33 7.71 -5.94
CA PRO A 41 -12.00 8.81 -6.63
C PRO A 41 -11.05 9.97 -6.91
N LEU A 42 -10.11 10.27 -5.99
CA LEU A 42 -9.20 11.40 -6.14
C LEU A 42 -8.27 11.24 -7.35
N VAL A 43 -7.66 10.07 -7.57
CA VAL A 43 -6.82 9.79 -8.75
C VAL A 43 -7.60 9.77 -10.06
N ARG A 44 -8.92 9.59 -10.02
CA ARG A 44 -9.78 9.63 -11.21
C ARG A 44 -10.16 11.05 -11.60
N LEU A 45 -10.43 11.90 -10.61
CA LEU A 45 -10.92 13.28 -10.84
C LEU A 45 -9.78 14.31 -10.85
N TYR A 46 -8.80 14.16 -9.96
CA TYR A 46 -7.71 15.10 -9.73
C TYR A 46 -6.39 14.35 -9.44
N PRO A 47 -5.80 13.68 -10.45
CA PRO A 47 -4.61 12.85 -10.26
C PRO A 47 -3.41 13.67 -9.74
N GLU A 48 -3.25 14.93 -10.16
CA GLU A 48 -2.19 15.80 -9.65
C GLU A 48 -2.37 16.10 -8.16
N ILE A 49 -3.60 16.30 -7.69
CA ILE A 49 -3.89 16.55 -6.27
C ILE A 49 -3.57 15.30 -5.45
N SER A 50 -3.94 14.12 -5.94
CA SER A 50 -3.59 12.86 -5.29
C SER A 50 -2.07 12.72 -5.14
N LEU A 51 -1.33 12.99 -6.21
CA LEU A 51 0.14 12.94 -6.20
C LEU A 51 0.74 13.97 -5.25
N LEU A 52 0.28 15.22 -5.29
CA LEU A 52 0.77 16.30 -4.41
C LEU A 52 0.45 16.04 -2.94
N SER A 53 -0.65 15.36 -2.62
CA SER A 53 -0.97 14.98 -1.24
C SER A 53 0.06 14.02 -0.62
N THR A 54 0.85 13.31 -1.43
CA THR A 54 2.03 12.57 -0.96
C THR A 54 2.99 13.47 -0.18
N ILE A 55 3.18 14.73 -0.62
CA ILE A 55 4.06 15.68 0.06
C ILE A 55 3.52 15.99 1.46
N VAL A 56 2.20 16.09 1.61
CA VAL A 56 1.55 16.31 2.91
C VAL A 56 1.77 15.10 3.82
N TRP A 57 1.56 13.88 3.31
CA TRP A 57 1.81 12.66 4.09
C TRP A 57 3.27 12.53 4.51
N LEU A 58 4.19 12.81 3.60
CA LEU A 58 5.63 12.83 3.87
C LEU A 58 5.98 13.85 4.96
N ALA A 59 5.48 15.08 4.84
CA ALA A 59 5.74 16.14 5.81
C ALA A 59 5.23 15.75 7.21
N VAL A 60 4.00 15.24 7.31
CA VAL A 60 3.43 14.77 8.59
C VAL A 60 4.24 13.60 9.15
N SER A 61 4.61 12.64 8.31
CA SER A 61 5.46 11.51 8.71
C SER A 61 6.78 11.98 9.31
N LEU A 62 7.48 12.89 8.63
CA LEU A 62 8.76 13.42 9.08
C LEU A 62 8.61 14.18 10.41
N ILE A 63 7.59 15.03 10.55
CA ILE A 63 7.30 15.74 11.82
C ILE A 63 7.13 14.75 12.97
N LEU A 64 6.40 13.65 12.75
CA LEU A 64 6.17 12.62 13.76
C LEU A 64 7.43 11.80 14.07
N ILE A 65 8.29 11.52 13.07
CA ILE A 65 9.54 10.78 13.24
C ILE A 65 10.53 11.50 14.16
N PHE A 66 10.59 12.83 14.10
CA PHE A 66 11.55 13.61 14.89
C PHE A 66 11.21 13.71 16.39
N SER A 67 10.04 13.22 16.82
CA SER A 67 9.64 13.15 18.23
C SER A 67 9.68 11.71 18.73
N GLN A 68 10.44 11.45 19.82
CA GLN A 68 10.60 10.10 20.39
C GLN A 68 9.27 9.43 20.76
N LYS A 69 8.26 10.21 21.14
CA LYS A 69 6.94 9.67 21.53
C LYS A 69 6.10 9.25 20.34
N THR A 70 6.32 9.86 19.18
CA THR A 70 5.50 9.67 17.96
C THR A 70 6.25 8.97 16.85
N GLN A 71 7.52 8.62 17.07
CA GLN A 71 8.41 8.09 16.06
C GLN A 71 7.82 6.88 15.33
N VAL A 72 7.18 5.96 16.06
CA VAL A 72 6.56 4.75 15.48
C VAL A 72 5.40 5.07 14.53
N TRP A 73 4.64 6.13 14.81
CA TRP A 73 3.55 6.59 13.98
C TRP A 73 4.05 7.29 12.72
N GLY A 74 5.11 8.09 12.87
CA GLY A 74 5.78 8.70 11.73
C GLY A 74 6.41 7.66 10.81
N ASP A 75 7.02 6.62 11.38
CA ASP A 75 7.55 5.46 10.65
C ASP A 75 6.44 4.74 9.87
N LEU A 76 5.35 4.34 10.54
CA LEU A 76 4.20 3.72 9.88
C LEU A 76 3.66 4.60 8.73
N LEU A 77 3.51 5.90 8.97
CA LEU A 77 3.01 6.85 7.97
C LEU A 77 3.99 7.04 6.81
N LEU A 78 5.29 6.87 7.03
CA LEU A 78 6.29 6.88 5.96
C LEU A 78 6.08 5.71 4.99
N GLY A 79 5.85 4.51 5.54
CA GLY A 79 5.50 3.33 4.74
C GLY A 79 4.24 3.55 3.92
N PHE A 80 3.19 4.07 4.56
CA PHE A 80 1.95 4.46 3.90
C PHE A 80 2.17 5.51 2.80
N THR A 81 3.02 6.50 3.04
CA THR A 81 3.36 7.54 2.04
C THR A 81 3.96 6.92 0.78
N GLY A 82 4.79 5.89 0.92
CA GLY A 82 5.35 5.14 -0.21
C GLY A 82 4.27 4.43 -1.04
N SER A 83 3.34 3.73 -0.39
CA SER A 83 2.20 3.10 -1.06
C SER A 83 1.26 4.12 -1.68
N TRP A 84 1.00 5.25 -1.00
CA TRP A 84 0.18 6.32 -1.53
C TRP A 84 0.79 6.92 -2.79
N LEU A 85 2.10 7.24 -2.77
CA LEU A 85 2.81 7.75 -3.93
C LEU A 85 2.66 6.83 -5.14
N ALA A 86 2.94 5.54 -4.95
CA ALA A 86 2.88 4.56 -6.02
C ALA A 86 1.45 4.38 -6.56
N GLY A 87 0.47 4.28 -5.66
CA GLY A 87 -0.94 4.23 -6.01
C GLY A 87 -1.40 5.48 -6.77
N SER A 88 -0.95 6.68 -6.37
CA SER A 88 -1.26 7.92 -7.08
C SER A 88 -0.70 7.92 -8.51
N ILE A 89 0.53 7.43 -8.71
CA ILE A 89 1.15 7.32 -10.03
C ILE A 89 0.42 6.30 -10.89
N TYR A 90 0.24 5.07 -10.40
CA TYR A 90 -0.36 4.00 -11.18
C TYR A 90 -1.82 4.31 -11.52
N TRP A 91 -2.64 4.63 -10.52
CA TRP A 91 -4.07 4.83 -10.73
C TRP A 91 -4.41 6.15 -11.43
N GLY A 92 -3.53 7.16 -11.32
CA GLY A 92 -3.66 8.43 -12.03
C GLY A 92 -3.35 8.31 -13.52
N TRP A 93 -2.23 7.65 -13.87
CA TRP A 93 -1.66 7.72 -15.23
C TRP A 93 -1.23 6.40 -15.85
N MET A 94 -1.40 5.24 -15.22
CA MET A 94 -0.96 3.97 -15.80
C MET A 94 -2.01 2.85 -15.69
N ARG A 95 -3.17 3.14 -15.10
CA ARG A 95 -4.26 2.19 -14.84
C ARG A 95 -4.80 1.43 -16.05
N TRP A 96 -4.55 1.91 -17.27
CA TRP A 96 -5.03 1.29 -18.50
C TRP A 96 -4.40 -0.07 -18.80
N GLU A 97 -3.25 -0.35 -18.20
CA GLU A 97 -2.50 -1.58 -18.47
C GLU A 97 -2.06 -2.25 -17.16
N PRO A 98 -2.71 -3.36 -16.75
CA PRO A 98 -2.52 -3.97 -15.44
C PRO A 98 -1.11 -4.50 -15.18
N ILE A 99 -0.33 -4.82 -16.22
CA ILE A 99 1.04 -5.33 -16.01
C ILE A 99 1.98 -4.28 -15.39
N TRP A 100 1.63 -2.98 -15.46
CA TRP A 100 2.42 -1.91 -14.83
C TRP A 100 2.10 -1.71 -13.35
N HIS A 101 1.06 -2.37 -12.82
CA HIS A 101 0.64 -2.19 -11.43
C HIS A 101 1.75 -2.54 -10.45
N LEU A 102 2.18 -3.80 -10.40
CA LEU A 102 3.24 -4.24 -9.51
C LEU A 102 4.59 -3.50 -9.70
N PRO A 103 5.10 -3.26 -10.93
CA PRO A 103 6.32 -2.47 -11.12
C PRO A 103 6.25 -1.06 -10.53
N VAL A 104 5.11 -0.36 -10.71
CA VAL A 104 4.94 1.00 -10.16
C VAL A 104 4.77 0.95 -8.65
N GLU A 105 4.00 0.01 -8.11
CA GLU A 105 3.87 -0.21 -6.67
C GLU A 105 5.22 -0.51 -6.00
N SER A 106 6.18 -1.07 -6.75
CA SER A 106 7.53 -1.42 -6.28
C SER A 106 8.54 -0.26 -6.24
N ILE A 107 8.19 0.96 -6.66
CA ILE A 107 9.14 2.10 -6.72
C ILE A 107 9.75 2.45 -5.36
N GLY A 108 9.03 2.20 -4.26
CA GLY A 108 9.48 2.42 -2.89
C GLY A 108 10.35 1.29 -2.32
N LEU A 109 10.44 0.15 -3.01
CA LEU A 109 11.14 -1.04 -2.53
C LEU A 109 12.62 -0.79 -2.23
N PRO A 110 13.41 -0.11 -3.09
CA PRO A 110 14.82 0.17 -2.77
C PRO A 110 14.98 0.97 -1.48
N PHE A 111 14.07 1.91 -1.22
CA PHE A 111 14.08 2.71 0.00
C PHE A 111 13.72 1.86 1.22
N ALA A 112 12.68 1.03 1.14
CA ALA A 112 12.29 0.13 2.23
C ALA A 112 13.43 -0.86 2.59
N VAL A 113 14.10 -1.43 1.59
CA VAL A 113 15.27 -2.32 1.79
C VAL A 113 16.41 -1.58 2.47
N TRP A 114 16.71 -0.35 2.03
CA TRP A 114 17.74 0.49 2.66
C TRP A 114 17.42 0.80 4.12
N CYS A 115 16.17 1.17 4.43
CA CYS A 115 15.69 1.43 5.79
C CYS A 115 15.90 0.22 6.70
N LEU A 116 15.45 -0.97 6.26
CA LEU A 116 15.61 -2.22 6.99
C LEU A 116 17.08 -2.57 7.23
N HIS A 117 17.94 -2.41 6.22
CA HIS A 117 19.38 -2.63 6.34
C HIS A 117 20.03 -1.68 7.37
N LYS A 118 19.56 -0.43 7.46
CA LYS A 118 20.00 0.55 8.47
C LYS A 118 19.31 0.40 9.83
N SER A 119 18.43 -0.59 9.98
CA SER A 119 17.58 -0.76 11.17
C SER A 119 16.78 0.50 11.54
N TRP A 120 16.45 1.32 10.54
CA TRP A 120 15.64 2.52 10.68
C TRP A 120 14.30 2.31 9.96
N GLY A 121 13.25 2.97 10.42
CA GLY A 121 11.97 2.93 9.72
C GLY A 121 11.36 1.53 9.54
N LYS A 122 11.55 0.63 10.54
CA LYS A 122 11.19 -0.79 10.38
C LYS A 122 9.68 -1.00 10.25
N VAL A 123 8.88 -0.27 11.02
CA VAL A 123 7.42 -0.46 11.04
C VAL A 123 6.82 -0.02 9.70
N GLY A 124 7.23 1.14 9.18
CA GLY A 124 6.82 1.61 7.87
C GLY A 124 7.31 0.73 6.74
N SER A 125 8.56 0.25 6.82
CA SER A 125 9.12 -0.65 5.79
C SER A 125 8.36 -1.98 5.74
N TYR A 126 8.03 -2.59 6.89
CA TYR A 126 7.21 -3.80 6.91
C TYR A 126 5.77 -3.56 6.48
N PHE A 127 5.18 -2.41 6.83
CA PHE A 127 3.87 -2.01 6.31
C PHE A 127 3.88 -1.95 4.78
N TYR A 128 4.86 -1.24 4.20
CA TYR A 128 5.00 -1.08 2.76
C TYR A 128 5.22 -2.43 2.06
N LEU A 129 6.11 -3.27 2.59
CA LEU A 129 6.35 -4.61 2.05
C LEU A 129 5.11 -5.51 2.14
N GLY A 130 4.35 -5.43 3.24
CA GLY A 130 3.10 -6.17 3.39
C GLY A 130 2.05 -5.74 2.37
N SER A 131 1.91 -4.42 2.16
CA SER A 131 1.04 -3.85 1.12
C SER A 131 1.46 -4.33 -0.28
N LEU A 132 2.75 -4.20 -0.62
CA LEU A 132 3.30 -4.63 -1.90
C LEU A 132 3.12 -6.14 -2.14
N PHE A 133 3.28 -6.95 -1.09
CA PHE A 133 3.04 -8.38 -1.17
C PHE A 133 1.57 -8.71 -1.45
N GLY A 134 0.64 -8.02 -0.79
CA GLY A 134 -0.80 -8.14 -1.09
C GLY A 134 -1.13 -7.75 -2.54
N THR A 135 -0.52 -6.68 -3.04
CA THR A 135 -0.60 -6.30 -4.46
C THR A 135 -0.08 -7.41 -5.36
N ALA A 136 1.09 -7.98 -5.07
CA ALA A 136 1.68 -9.05 -5.88
C ALA A 136 0.78 -10.30 -5.94
N ILE A 137 0.17 -10.70 -4.81
CA ILE A 137 -0.80 -11.81 -4.77
C ILE A 137 -2.01 -11.48 -5.64
N THR A 138 -2.57 -10.29 -5.50
CA THR A 138 -3.75 -9.86 -6.27
C THR A 138 -3.45 -9.84 -7.77
N ASP A 139 -2.30 -9.30 -8.17
CA ASP A 139 -1.88 -9.25 -9.57
C ASP A 139 -1.61 -10.65 -10.14
N LEU A 140 -1.00 -11.53 -9.35
CA LEU A 140 -0.80 -12.93 -9.72
C LEU A 140 -2.14 -13.63 -9.93
N TYR A 141 -3.12 -13.43 -9.05
CA TYR A 141 -4.46 -13.96 -9.22
C TYR A 141 -5.10 -13.45 -10.52
N PHE A 142 -5.01 -12.15 -10.81
CA PHE A 142 -5.54 -11.56 -12.05
C PHE A 142 -4.88 -12.15 -13.30
N TYR A 143 -3.58 -12.45 -13.22
CA TYR A 143 -2.84 -13.10 -14.29
C TYR A 143 -3.29 -14.55 -14.49
N LEU A 144 -3.28 -15.37 -13.43
CA LEU A 144 -3.62 -16.80 -13.49
C LEU A 144 -5.06 -17.06 -13.93
N THR A 145 -5.99 -16.19 -13.52
CA THR A 145 -7.41 -16.33 -13.84
C THR A 145 -7.81 -15.66 -15.15
N GLY A 146 -6.89 -14.95 -15.83
CA GLY A 146 -7.19 -14.27 -17.08
C GLY A 146 -8.12 -13.07 -16.90
N LEU A 147 -8.03 -12.35 -15.78
CA LEU A 147 -8.84 -11.15 -15.50
C LEU A 147 -8.28 -9.86 -16.14
N MET A 148 -7.00 -9.85 -16.54
CA MET A 148 -6.37 -8.69 -17.16
C MET A 148 -7.11 -8.12 -18.40
N PRO A 149 -7.68 -8.93 -19.33
CA PRO A 149 -8.50 -8.42 -20.42
C PRO A 149 -9.75 -7.68 -19.93
N TYR A 150 -10.43 -8.16 -18.88
CA TYR A 150 -11.60 -7.49 -18.31
C TYR A 150 -11.22 -6.17 -17.65
N TRP A 151 -10.08 -6.12 -16.95
CA TRP A 151 -9.51 -4.86 -16.44
C TRP A 151 -9.35 -3.83 -17.57
N ARG A 152 -8.68 -4.24 -18.67
CA ARG A 152 -8.45 -3.37 -19.83
C ARG A 152 -9.75 -2.85 -20.45
N GLN A 153 -10.81 -3.67 -20.47
CA GLN A 153 -12.12 -3.26 -20.95
C GLN A 153 -12.75 -2.23 -20.01
N VAL A 154 -12.78 -2.51 -18.70
CA VAL A 154 -13.44 -1.63 -17.72
C VAL A 154 -12.79 -0.26 -17.62
N MET A 155 -11.47 -0.17 -17.85
CA MET A 155 -10.75 1.11 -17.83
C MET A 155 -11.03 2.01 -19.04
N ARG A 156 -11.60 1.44 -20.11
CA ARG A 156 -11.98 2.16 -21.35
C ARG A 156 -13.49 2.32 -21.52
N ALA A 157 -14.27 1.56 -20.76
CA ALA A 157 -15.72 1.57 -20.85
C ALA A 157 -16.31 2.84 -20.21
N GLU A 158 -17.40 3.32 -20.79
CA GLU A 158 -18.27 4.28 -20.12
C GLU A 158 -18.89 3.62 -18.87
N PRO A 159 -19.18 4.37 -17.80
CA PRO A 159 -19.70 3.82 -16.54
C PRO A 159 -20.92 2.91 -16.72
N GLU A 160 -21.79 3.22 -17.68
CA GLU A 160 -23.01 2.47 -18.03
C GLU A 160 -22.70 1.07 -18.60
N LEU A 161 -21.53 0.92 -19.23
CA LEU A 161 -21.05 -0.33 -19.85
C LEU A 161 -20.14 -1.14 -18.92
N ALA A 162 -19.83 -0.65 -17.72
CA ALA A 162 -18.97 -1.35 -16.77
C ALA A 162 -19.63 -2.60 -16.19
N MET A 163 -20.95 -2.58 -15.97
CA MET A 163 -21.67 -3.67 -15.29
C MET A 163 -21.60 -5.01 -16.06
N PRO A 164 -21.84 -5.09 -17.38
CA PRO A 164 -21.68 -6.34 -18.13
C PRO A 164 -20.24 -6.89 -18.11
N ILE A 165 -19.24 -6.02 -18.08
CA ILE A 165 -17.82 -6.42 -17.99
C ILE A 165 -17.56 -7.07 -16.63
N PHE A 166 -18.07 -6.49 -15.54
CA PHE A 166 -17.95 -7.07 -14.21
C PHE A 166 -18.66 -8.42 -14.10
N GLN A 167 -19.87 -8.55 -14.64
CA GLN A 167 -20.59 -9.84 -14.65
C GLN A 167 -19.79 -10.93 -15.39
N SER A 168 -19.19 -10.58 -16.52
CA SER A 168 -18.35 -11.51 -17.28
C SER A 168 -17.08 -11.89 -16.52
N ALA A 169 -16.46 -10.93 -15.82
CA ALA A 169 -15.30 -11.17 -14.96
C ALA A 169 -15.65 -12.07 -13.75
N ILE A 170 -16.84 -11.91 -13.16
CA ILE A 170 -17.35 -12.79 -12.09
C ILE A 170 -17.47 -14.22 -12.61
N GLY A 171 -18.05 -14.42 -13.81
CA GLY A 171 -18.13 -15.74 -14.42
C GLY A 171 -16.76 -16.43 -14.59
N GLN A 172 -15.70 -15.65 -14.81
CA GLN A 172 -14.33 -16.17 -14.86
C GLN A 172 -13.81 -16.61 -13.48
N ILE A 173 -14.12 -15.85 -12.43
CA ILE A 173 -13.76 -16.15 -11.03
C ILE A 173 -14.49 -17.40 -10.52
N GLU A 174 -15.74 -17.60 -10.93
CA GLU A 174 -16.59 -18.72 -10.50
C GLU A 174 -16.20 -20.07 -11.14
N THR A 175 -15.29 -20.07 -12.11
CA THR A 175 -14.74 -21.31 -12.65
C THR A 175 -13.97 -22.09 -11.57
N SER A 176 -13.89 -23.43 -11.71
CA SER A 176 -13.10 -24.24 -10.77
C SER A 176 -11.64 -23.79 -10.68
N TRP A 177 -11.07 -23.31 -11.79
CA TRP A 177 -9.73 -22.75 -11.82
C TRP A 177 -9.63 -21.42 -11.06
N GLY A 178 -10.61 -20.53 -11.23
CA GLY A 178 -10.70 -19.27 -10.49
C GLY A 178 -10.76 -19.49 -8.99
N ILE A 179 -11.64 -20.40 -8.53
CA ILE A 179 -11.78 -20.74 -7.11
C ILE A 179 -10.49 -21.34 -6.54
N VAL A 180 -9.87 -22.30 -7.23
CA VAL A 180 -8.61 -22.91 -6.78
C VAL A 180 -7.49 -21.89 -6.72
N SER A 181 -7.42 -20.97 -7.69
CA SER A 181 -6.40 -19.91 -7.72
C SER A 181 -6.57 -18.89 -6.59
N ALA A 182 -7.77 -18.74 -6.01
CA ALA A 182 -8.04 -17.83 -4.90
C ALA A 182 -7.52 -18.31 -3.54
N VAL A 183 -7.00 -19.54 -3.46
CA VAL A 183 -6.40 -20.12 -2.23
C VAL A 183 -4.93 -19.70 -2.07
N VAL A 184 -4.31 -19.17 -3.12
CA VAL A 184 -2.92 -18.70 -3.16
C VAL A 184 -2.82 -17.28 -2.59
#